data_AF-A0A068V538-F1
#
_entry.id   AF-A0A068V538-F1
#
_cell.length_a   1.000
_cell.length_b   1.000
_cell.length_c   1.000
_cell.angle_alpha   90.00
_cell.angle_beta   90.00
_cell.angle_gamma   90.00
#
_symmetry.space_group_name_H-M   'P 1'
#
loop_
_entity.id
_entity.type
_entity.pdbx_description
1 polymer ?
#
loop_
_entity_poly.entity_id
_entity_poly.type
_entity_poly.pdbx_seq_one_letter_code
_entity_poly.pdbx_strand_id
1 'polypeptide(L)'
;MEILRSNAMFLILLLFVASISGIQGDTITCYSRNSPCFLEWVNCPSECPSKSATSTKSKVCYLDCNKKKCQAECKSKKPNCGTPGAACLDPRFIGGDGIVFYFHGKKNEHFSLVSDTNLQINARFIGLRPAGRSRDYTWIQALGLLFDSHTFSVEATKATTWDADVDLLKLSYDGMELEIPEGYSSVWQSTDNAIGVERTSNKNSALITIPEVAEISVNVVPVTKEDDRIHNYQIPSDDCFAHLEVQFRFFGLSSKVEGVLGKTYQPDFVNPAKPGVAMPVMGGEDKYRTTSLLSTDCKGCMFSSAGLLNAEDSLVMNYGSLDCTGGSSSGNGIVCRK
;
A
#
# COMPACT_ATOMS: atom_id res chain seq x y z
N MET A 1 -62.49 -35.63 -0.16
CA MET A 1 -61.42 -34.97 0.62
C MET A 1 -60.08 -35.21 -0.07
N GLU A 2 -59.91 -34.75 -1.32
CA GLU A 2 -58.65 -34.95 -2.07
C GLU A 2 -58.20 -33.71 -2.89
N ILE A 3 -59.04 -32.69 -3.04
CA ILE A 3 -58.70 -31.52 -3.88
C ILE A 3 -57.90 -30.45 -3.10
N LEU A 4 -57.92 -30.49 -1.76
CA LEU A 4 -57.17 -29.54 -0.91
C LEU A 4 -55.69 -29.91 -0.68
N ARG A 5 -55.24 -31.13 -1.05
CA ARG A 5 -53.85 -31.57 -0.86
C ARG A 5 -52.91 -31.15 -2.00
N SER A 6 -53.44 -30.94 -3.21
CA SER A 6 -52.64 -30.63 -4.41
C SER A 6 -52.16 -29.17 -4.45
N ASN A 7 -53.05 -28.23 -4.09
CA ASN A 7 -52.72 -26.79 -4.12
C ASN A 7 -51.74 -26.38 -3.01
N ALA A 8 -51.77 -27.07 -1.85
CA ALA A 8 -50.83 -26.81 -0.77
C ALA A 8 -49.38 -27.22 -1.13
N MET A 9 -49.22 -28.34 -1.83
CA MET A 9 -47.90 -28.78 -2.35
C MET A 9 -47.37 -27.83 -3.43
N PHE A 10 -48.23 -27.30 -4.30
CA PHE A 10 -47.83 -26.34 -5.33
C PHE A 10 -47.46 -24.96 -4.75
N LEU A 11 -48.16 -24.51 -3.72
CA LEU A 11 -47.83 -23.28 -2.96
C LEU A 11 -46.53 -23.43 -2.17
N ILE A 12 -46.26 -24.59 -1.58
CA ILE A 12 -44.99 -24.88 -0.89
C ILE A 12 -43.84 -24.96 -1.91
N LEU A 13 -44.05 -25.55 -3.09
CA LEU A 13 -43.05 -25.57 -4.15
C LEU A 13 -42.75 -24.16 -4.70
N LEU A 14 -43.76 -23.32 -4.89
CA LEU A 14 -43.59 -21.91 -5.31
C LEU A 14 -42.89 -21.06 -4.23
N LEU A 15 -43.13 -21.33 -2.94
CA LEU A 15 -42.41 -20.67 -1.83
C LEU A 15 -40.94 -21.15 -1.73
N PHE A 16 -40.65 -22.41 -2.05
CA PHE A 16 -39.28 -22.90 -2.13
C PHE A 16 -38.51 -22.35 -3.34
N VAL A 17 -39.17 -22.13 -4.48
CA VAL A 17 -38.54 -21.54 -5.68
C VAL A 17 -38.29 -20.03 -5.50
N ALA A 18 -39.07 -19.34 -4.66
CA ALA A 18 -38.88 -17.91 -4.38
C ALA A 18 -37.77 -17.61 -3.34
N SER A 19 -37.12 -18.63 -2.76
CA SER A 19 -36.13 -18.45 -1.68
C SER A 19 -34.67 -18.51 -2.14
N ILE A 20 -34.40 -18.65 -3.45
CA ILE A 20 -33.04 -18.52 -3.98
C ILE A 20 -32.82 -17.07 -4.40
N SER A 21 -32.86 -16.16 -3.43
CA SER A 21 -32.20 -14.86 -3.58
C SER A 21 -30.70 -15.15 -3.58
N GLY A 22 -30.17 -15.53 -4.74
CA GLY A 22 -28.72 -15.53 -4.94
C GLY A 22 -28.21 -14.14 -4.58
N ILE A 23 -27.19 -14.06 -3.74
CA ILE A 23 -26.52 -12.79 -3.44
C ILE A 23 -25.98 -12.28 -4.77
N GLN A 24 -26.71 -11.38 -5.43
CA GLN A 24 -26.29 -10.82 -6.70
C GLN A 24 -25.19 -9.81 -6.39
N GLY A 25 -23.95 -10.23 -6.63
CA GLY A 25 -22.78 -9.39 -6.39
C GLY A 25 -22.77 -8.17 -7.31
N ASP A 26 -22.13 -7.12 -6.82
CA ASP A 26 -21.84 -5.90 -7.56
C ASP A 26 -21.08 -6.21 -8.86
N THR A 27 -21.14 -5.27 -9.81
CA THR A 27 -20.31 -5.28 -11.02
C THR A 27 -19.36 -4.09 -11.00
N ILE A 28 -18.08 -4.30 -11.28
CA ILE A 28 -17.03 -3.27 -11.26
C ILE A 28 -16.45 -3.05 -12.67
N THR A 29 -16.00 -1.83 -12.95
CA THR A 29 -15.40 -1.46 -14.24
C THR A 29 -14.32 -0.38 -14.07
N CYS A 30 -13.50 -0.20 -15.09
CA CYS A 30 -12.44 0.81 -15.13
C CYS A 30 -12.82 1.95 -16.08
N TYR A 31 -12.63 3.20 -15.62
CA TYR A 31 -12.99 4.38 -16.41
C TYR A 31 -11.79 5.08 -17.07
N SER A 32 -10.56 4.66 -16.77
CA SER A 32 -9.38 5.21 -17.46
C SER A 32 -9.30 4.66 -18.87
N ARG A 33 -9.22 5.55 -19.87
CA ARG A 33 -9.15 5.20 -21.30
C ARG A 33 -7.90 4.37 -21.65
N ASN A 34 -6.84 4.51 -20.86
CA ASN A 34 -5.58 3.79 -21.06
C ASN A 34 -5.60 2.38 -20.43
N SER A 35 -6.64 2.05 -19.67
CA SER A 35 -6.80 0.73 -19.05
C SER A 35 -7.11 -0.34 -20.10
N PRO A 36 -6.45 -1.51 -20.04
CA PRO A 36 -6.90 -2.69 -20.79
C PRO A 36 -8.34 -3.12 -20.49
N CYS A 37 -8.89 -2.71 -19.34
CA CYS A 37 -10.24 -3.02 -18.86
C CYS A 37 -11.22 -1.84 -19.01
N PHE A 38 -10.92 -0.88 -19.89
CA PHE A 38 -11.73 0.33 -20.07
C PHE A 38 -13.18 -0.01 -20.43
N LEU A 39 -14.11 0.38 -19.56
CA LEU A 39 -15.55 0.13 -19.64
C LEU A 39 -15.96 -1.35 -19.72
N GLU A 40 -15.05 -2.26 -19.38
CA GLU A 40 -15.37 -3.68 -19.25
C GLU A 40 -16.00 -3.93 -17.87
N TRP A 41 -17.22 -4.46 -17.84
CA TRP A 41 -17.93 -4.75 -16.60
C TRP A 41 -17.65 -6.18 -16.14
N VAL A 42 -17.11 -6.32 -14.93
CA VAL A 42 -16.73 -7.60 -14.34
C VAL A 42 -17.56 -7.86 -13.08
N ASN A 43 -18.10 -9.06 -12.94
CA ASN A 43 -18.84 -9.47 -11.74
C ASN A 43 -17.88 -9.67 -10.56
N CYS A 44 -18.27 -9.20 -9.39
CA CYS A 44 -17.53 -9.42 -8.16
C CYS A 44 -17.59 -10.90 -7.73
N PRO A 45 -16.50 -11.46 -7.17
CA PRO A 45 -16.50 -12.82 -6.65
C PRO A 45 -17.51 -12.99 -5.50
N SER A 46 -18.07 -14.19 -5.35
CA SER A 46 -19.07 -14.47 -4.31
C SER A 46 -18.51 -14.38 -2.89
N GLU A 47 -17.20 -14.52 -2.72
CA GLU A 47 -16.51 -14.35 -1.43
C GLU A 47 -16.41 -12.88 -1.00
N CYS A 48 -16.56 -11.94 -1.94
CA CYS A 48 -16.57 -10.50 -1.69
C CYS A 48 -17.52 -9.80 -2.68
N PRO A 49 -18.84 -10.02 -2.56
CA PRO A 49 -19.80 -9.61 -3.58
C PRO A 49 -20.01 -8.09 -3.64
N SER A 50 -19.38 -7.31 -2.76
CA SER A 50 -19.56 -5.87 -2.65
C SER A 50 -18.26 -5.13 -2.92
N LYS A 51 -18.35 -3.98 -3.60
CA LYS A 51 -17.24 -3.01 -3.76
C LYS A 51 -16.89 -2.32 -2.44
N SER A 52 -17.87 -2.26 -1.53
CA SER A 52 -17.76 -1.62 -0.22
C SER A 52 -17.72 -2.68 0.87
N ALA A 53 -16.77 -2.59 1.80
CA ALA A 53 -16.75 -3.52 2.93
C ALA A 53 -17.87 -3.17 3.91
N THR A 54 -18.50 -4.19 4.48
CA THR A 54 -19.49 -4.05 5.56
C THR A 54 -18.86 -4.07 6.95
N SER A 55 -17.56 -4.40 7.04
CA SER A 55 -16.79 -4.42 8.29
C SER A 55 -15.29 -4.26 8.00
N THR A 56 -14.51 -3.92 9.02
CA THR A 56 -13.05 -3.75 8.96
C THR A 56 -12.27 -5.04 8.62
N LYS A 57 -12.91 -6.21 8.68
CA LYS A 57 -12.33 -7.51 8.34
C LYS A 57 -12.81 -8.05 6.99
N SER A 58 -13.79 -7.40 6.36
CA SER A 58 -14.38 -7.88 5.12
C SER A 58 -13.45 -7.60 3.94
N LYS A 59 -13.24 -8.60 3.09
CA LYS A 59 -12.61 -8.38 1.78
C LYS A 59 -13.58 -7.64 0.87
N VAL A 60 -13.05 -6.83 -0.03
CA VAL A 60 -13.84 -6.10 -1.02
C VAL A 60 -13.52 -6.57 -2.42
N CYS A 61 -14.51 -6.44 -3.30
CA CYS A 61 -14.31 -6.59 -4.72
C CYS A 61 -13.40 -5.47 -5.25
N TYR A 62 -12.29 -5.85 -5.86
CA TYR A 62 -11.33 -4.96 -6.47
C TYR A 62 -11.03 -5.41 -7.89
N LEU A 63 -10.93 -4.45 -8.82
CA LEU A 63 -10.52 -4.69 -10.19
C LEU A 63 -9.22 -3.96 -10.46
N ASP A 64 -8.20 -4.71 -10.84
CA ASP A 64 -6.92 -4.15 -11.25
C ASP A 64 -6.99 -3.68 -12.71
N CYS A 65 -7.24 -2.39 -12.89
CA CYS A 65 -7.39 -1.78 -14.21
C CYS A 65 -6.13 -1.83 -15.08
N ASN A 66 -4.98 -2.27 -14.55
CA ASN A 66 -3.75 -2.36 -15.33
C ASN A 66 -3.43 -3.78 -15.79
N LYS A 67 -4.15 -4.78 -15.26
CA LYS A 67 -4.00 -6.16 -15.73
C LYS A 67 -4.61 -6.30 -17.12
N LYS A 68 -3.91 -7.03 -17.99
CA LYS A 68 -4.42 -7.41 -19.33
C LYS A 68 -5.69 -8.25 -19.27
N LYS A 69 -5.86 -9.01 -18.18
CA LYS A 69 -7.05 -9.82 -17.92
C LYS A 69 -7.91 -9.12 -16.89
N CYS A 70 -9.12 -8.75 -17.29
CA CYS A 70 -10.08 -8.04 -16.46
C CYS A 70 -10.80 -9.02 -15.55
N GLN A 71 -10.22 -9.24 -14.37
CA GLN A 71 -10.76 -10.15 -13.37
C GLN A 71 -10.85 -9.43 -12.04
N ALA A 72 -12.05 -9.45 -11.45
CA ALA A 72 -12.27 -8.95 -10.11
C ALA A 72 -11.71 -9.94 -9.08
N GLU A 73 -11.09 -9.41 -8.04
CA GLU A 73 -10.42 -10.17 -6.98
C GLU A 73 -10.87 -9.66 -5.61
N CYS A 74 -10.87 -10.56 -4.62
CA CYS A 74 -11.15 -10.19 -3.24
C CYS A 74 -9.90 -9.68 -2.54
N LYS A 75 -9.85 -8.38 -2.24
CA LYS A 75 -8.70 -7.73 -1.61
C LYS A 75 -9.03 -7.25 -0.20
N SER A 76 -8.06 -7.36 0.70
CA SER A 76 -8.10 -6.64 1.98
C SER A 76 -7.79 -5.17 1.75
N LYS A 77 -8.51 -4.25 2.40
CA LYS A 77 -8.18 -2.81 2.32
C LYS A 77 -7.04 -2.37 3.27
N LYS A 78 -6.47 -3.31 4.04
CA LYS A 78 -5.23 -3.10 4.81
C LYS A 78 -3.98 -3.39 3.97
N PRO A 79 -2.81 -2.82 4.33
CA PRO A 79 -1.54 -3.13 3.68
C PRO A 79 -1.28 -4.63 3.62
N ASN A 80 -0.78 -5.13 2.49
CA ASN A 80 -0.36 -6.51 2.33
C ASN A 80 1.14 -6.63 2.53
N CYS A 81 1.59 -6.98 3.73
CA CYS A 81 3.02 -7.10 4.02
C CYS A 81 3.74 -8.28 3.34
N GLY A 82 3.07 -9.03 2.45
CA GLY A 82 3.59 -10.18 1.72
C GLY A 82 3.86 -9.96 0.23
N THR A 83 3.60 -8.77 -0.32
CA THR A 83 3.69 -8.49 -1.77
C THR A 83 4.72 -7.41 -2.13
N PRO A 84 5.21 -7.36 -3.38
CA PRO A 84 6.09 -6.30 -3.87
C PRO A 84 5.58 -4.89 -3.51
N GLY A 85 6.47 -4.02 -3.07
CA GLY A 85 6.15 -2.68 -2.59
C GLY A 85 5.74 -2.61 -1.11
N ALA A 86 5.79 -3.72 -0.37
CA ALA A 86 5.55 -3.71 1.07
C ALA A 86 6.74 -3.10 1.85
N ALA A 87 6.44 -2.33 2.89
CA ALA A 87 7.36 -1.85 3.92
C ALA A 87 6.65 -1.96 5.28
N CYS A 88 6.90 -3.06 6.00
CA CYS A 88 6.23 -3.39 7.27
C CYS A 88 7.25 -3.90 8.29
N LEU A 89 6.85 -4.12 9.54
CA LEU A 89 7.72 -4.65 10.60
C LEU A 89 8.91 -3.71 10.88
N ASP A 90 10.14 -4.22 11.05
CA ASP A 90 11.31 -3.54 11.63
C ASP A 90 12.43 -3.08 10.65
N PRO A 91 12.14 -2.18 9.69
CA PRO A 91 11.23 -2.41 8.58
C PRO A 91 11.84 -3.39 7.56
N ARG A 92 11.06 -4.42 7.26
CA ARG A 92 11.22 -5.33 6.14
C ARG A 92 10.58 -4.73 4.88
N PHE A 93 11.32 -4.72 3.80
CA PHE A 93 10.85 -4.29 2.47
C PHE A 93 10.73 -5.49 1.52
N ILE A 94 9.83 -5.37 0.55
CA ILE A 94 9.78 -6.26 -0.62
C ILE A 94 9.93 -5.38 -1.86
N GLY A 95 11.01 -5.58 -2.61
CA GLY A 95 11.30 -4.81 -3.82
C GLY A 95 10.29 -5.05 -4.94
N GLY A 96 10.35 -4.20 -5.98
CA GLY A 96 9.58 -4.39 -7.22
C GLY A 96 9.90 -5.72 -7.93
N ASP A 97 11.12 -6.21 -7.74
CA ASP A 97 11.61 -7.54 -8.14
C ASP A 97 11.07 -8.71 -7.28
N GLY A 98 10.28 -8.41 -6.24
CA GLY A 98 9.73 -9.40 -5.31
C GLY A 98 10.72 -9.91 -4.25
N ILE A 99 11.93 -9.38 -4.20
CA ILE A 99 12.96 -9.82 -3.25
C ILE A 99 12.80 -9.09 -1.92
N VAL A 100 12.85 -9.85 -0.83
CA VAL A 100 12.84 -9.32 0.53
C VAL A 100 14.21 -8.72 0.87
N PHE A 101 14.22 -7.51 1.41
CA PHE A 101 15.41 -6.88 1.97
C PHE A 101 15.07 -6.02 3.19
N TYR A 102 16.09 -5.61 3.93
CA TYR A 102 15.95 -4.75 5.10
C TYR A 102 16.68 -3.45 4.87
N PHE A 103 16.07 -2.36 5.30
CA PHE A 103 16.72 -1.06 5.35
C PHE A 103 16.47 -0.47 6.73
N HIS A 104 17.53 -0.39 7.53
CA HIS A 104 17.40 0.03 8.92
C HIS A 104 17.34 1.56 9.07
N GLY A 105 17.87 2.33 8.11
CA GLY A 105 17.95 3.78 8.26
C GLY A 105 18.60 4.17 9.58
N LYS A 106 18.09 5.23 10.21
CA LYS A 106 18.52 5.72 11.54
C LYS A 106 17.36 6.34 12.29
N LYS A 107 17.36 6.20 13.62
CA LYS A 107 16.37 6.85 14.49
C LYS A 107 16.38 8.36 14.28
N ASN A 108 15.18 8.95 14.16
CA ASN A 108 14.93 10.38 14.00
C ASN A 108 15.53 10.98 12.71
N GLU A 109 15.71 10.16 11.68
CA GLU A 109 16.19 10.61 10.37
C GLU A 109 15.18 10.31 9.25
N HIS A 110 15.40 10.95 8.11
CA HIS A 110 14.54 10.88 6.93
C HIS A 110 15.31 10.29 5.75
N PHE A 111 14.66 9.43 4.98
CA PHE A 111 15.24 8.82 3.79
C PHE A 111 14.22 8.76 2.67
N SER A 112 14.66 9.03 1.44
CA SER A 112 13.87 8.82 0.23
C SER A 112 13.71 7.32 -0.05
N LEU A 113 12.47 6.84 0.03
CA LEU A 113 12.10 5.49 -0.38
C LEU A 113 11.98 5.40 -1.89
N VAL A 114 11.41 6.44 -2.52
CA VAL A 114 11.22 6.56 -3.96
C VAL A 114 11.55 7.99 -4.36
N SER A 115 12.28 8.17 -5.45
CA SER A 115 12.50 9.47 -6.10
C SER A 115 12.54 9.26 -7.61
N ASP A 116 11.56 9.84 -8.29
CA ASP A 116 11.42 9.90 -9.73
C ASP A 116 11.13 11.35 -10.13
N THR A 117 11.11 11.64 -11.42
CA THR A 117 10.96 13.01 -11.94
C THR A 117 9.68 13.71 -11.46
N ASN A 118 8.58 12.97 -11.30
CA ASN A 118 7.25 13.47 -10.91
C ASN A 118 6.76 13.00 -9.53
N LEU A 119 7.52 12.16 -8.83
CA LEU A 119 7.14 11.63 -7.52
C LEU A 119 8.36 11.45 -6.62
N GLN A 120 8.31 11.97 -5.40
CA GLN A 120 9.21 11.59 -4.33
C GLN A 120 8.44 11.18 -3.07
N ILE A 121 8.81 10.04 -2.50
CA ILE A 121 8.29 9.54 -1.24
C ILE A 121 9.45 9.40 -0.27
N ASN A 122 9.41 10.18 0.80
CA ASN A 122 10.32 10.11 1.92
C ASN A 122 9.66 9.40 3.11
N ALA A 123 10.46 8.77 3.94
CA ALA A 123 10.03 8.17 5.19
C ALA A 123 10.84 8.72 6.37
N ARG A 124 10.14 9.01 7.48
CA ARG A 124 10.74 9.29 8.79
C ARG A 124 10.84 8.00 9.59
N PHE A 125 12.02 7.74 10.13
CA PHE A 125 12.25 6.56 10.96
C PHE A 125 12.27 6.94 12.45
N ILE A 126 11.48 6.24 13.25
CA ILE A 126 11.62 6.22 14.71
C ILE A 126 12.46 5.01 15.10
N GLY A 127 12.91 4.95 16.35
CA GLY A 127 13.71 3.82 16.79
C GLY A 127 14.14 3.83 18.24
N LEU A 128 14.74 2.72 18.63
CA LEU A 128 15.25 2.44 19.97
C LEU A 128 16.60 1.73 19.87
N ARG A 129 17.54 2.07 20.77
CA ARG A 129 18.82 1.37 20.90
C ARG A 129 18.99 0.86 22.33
N PRO A 130 18.70 -0.42 22.58
CA PRO A 130 19.01 -1.04 23.86
C PRO A 130 20.50 -1.00 24.17
N ALA A 131 20.83 -1.01 25.46
CA ALA A 131 22.22 -1.05 25.91
C ALA A 131 22.95 -2.26 25.32
N GLY A 132 24.16 -2.03 24.80
CA GLY A 132 24.98 -3.08 24.19
C GLY A 132 24.70 -3.38 22.71
N ARG A 133 23.67 -2.77 22.08
CA ARG A 133 23.51 -2.86 20.62
C ARG A 133 24.33 -1.79 19.89
N SER A 134 24.92 -2.18 18.77
CA SER A 134 25.66 -1.28 17.87
C SER A 134 24.75 -0.48 16.91
N ARG A 135 23.49 -0.90 16.75
CA ARG A 135 22.53 -0.30 15.81
C ARG A 135 21.16 -0.11 16.45
N ASP A 136 20.41 0.84 15.91
CA ASP A 136 19.01 1.08 16.27
C ASP A 136 18.12 -0.05 15.73
N TYR A 137 17.08 -0.40 16.48
CA TYR A 137 15.84 -0.89 15.90
C TYR A 137 15.04 0.30 15.39
N THR A 138 14.43 0.15 14.23
CA THR A 138 13.72 1.25 13.58
C THR A 138 12.41 0.81 12.96
N TRP A 139 11.51 1.78 12.83
CA TRP A 139 10.20 1.63 12.20
C TRP A 139 9.85 2.90 11.44
N ILE A 140 9.00 2.78 10.41
CA ILE A 140 8.52 3.95 9.65
C ILE A 140 7.46 4.65 10.48
N GLN A 141 7.69 5.89 10.87
CA GLN A 141 6.71 6.69 11.60
C GLN A 141 5.81 7.49 10.66
N ALA A 142 6.39 8.07 9.62
CA ALA A 142 5.71 8.99 8.73
C ALA A 142 6.19 8.85 7.30
N LEU A 143 5.31 9.18 6.36
CA LEU A 143 5.63 9.34 4.95
C LEU A 143 5.38 10.80 4.53
N GLY A 144 6.28 11.32 3.70
CA GLY A 144 6.14 12.59 3.01
C GLY A 144 6.13 12.33 1.51
N LEU A 145 5.10 12.80 0.83
CA LEU A 145 4.89 12.63 -0.59
C LEU A 145 5.04 14.01 -1.23
N LEU A 146 5.87 14.10 -2.26
CA LEU A 146 6.02 15.26 -3.12
C LEU A 146 5.67 14.82 -4.54
N PHE A 147 4.74 15.52 -5.17
CA PHE A 147 4.27 15.23 -6.52
C PHE A 147 3.78 16.53 -7.15
N ASP A 148 4.07 16.74 -8.43
CA ASP A 148 3.78 18.01 -9.13
C ASP A 148 4.26 19.25 -8.37
N SER A 149 3.34 20.05 -7.84
CA SER A 149 3.58 21.20 -6.96
C SER A 149 3.06 21.00 -5.53
N HIS A 150 2.58 19.80 -5.21
CA HIS A 150 1.90 19.48 -3.97
C HIS A 150 2.78 18.68 -3.01
N THR A 151 2.43 18.79 -1.74
CA THR A 151 3.01 18.00 -0.66
C THR A 151 1.90 17.35 0.15
N PHE A 152 2.14 16.11 0.57
CA PHE A 152 1.23 15.39 1.45
C PHE A 152 2.04 14.65 2.52
N SER A 153 1.53 14.56 3.74
CA SER A 153 2.14 13.75 4.79
C SER A 153 1.12 12.86 5.49
N VAL A 154 1.56 11.67 5.86
CA VAL A 154 0.84 10.79 6.79
C VAL A 154 1.78 10.35 7.89
N GLU A 155 1.36 10.44 9.14
CA GLU A 155 2.16 10.05 10.30
C GLU A 155 1.36 9.25 11.33
N ALA A 156 2.04 8.30 11.97
CA ALA A 156 1.59 7.67 13.20
C ALA A 156 1.96 8.57 14.38
N THR A 157 0.96 9.06 15.10
CA THR A 157 1.16 9.86 16.31
C THR A 157 1.64 8.97 17.46
N LYS A 158 2.53 9.52 18.29
CA LYS A 158 3.09 8.80 19.44
C LYS A 158 1.99 8.50 20.46
N ALA A 159 1.98 7.28 20.98
CA ALA A 159 1.08 6.86 22.05
C ALA A 159 1.85 6.08 23.12
N THR A 160 1.47 6.27 24.39
CA THR A 160 2.06 5.57 25.54
C THR A 160 1.63 4.11 25.57
N THR A 161 0.33 3.87 25.35
CA THR A 161 -0.27 2.53 25.29
C THR A 161 -1.08 2.41 24.02
N TRP A 162 -1.09 1.21 23.44
CA TRP A 162 -1.92 0.93 22.27
C TRP A 162 -3.39 0.83 22.66
N ASP A 163 -4.24 1.58 21.96
CA ASP A 163 -5.69 1.45 21.96
C ASP A 163 -6.17 1.48 20.50
N ALA A 164 -6.83 0.41 20.07
CA ALA A 164 -7.34 0.30 18.70
C ALA A 164 -8.50 1.26 18.42
N ASP A 165 -9.15 1.76 19.48
CA ASP A 165 -10.23 2.74 19.42
C ASP A 165 -9.72 4.18 19.50
N VAL A 166 -8.41 4.42 19.48
CA VAL A 166 -7.84 5.77 19.33
C VAL A 166 -7.25 5.89 17.93
N ASP A 167 -7.64 6.93 17.20
CA ASP A 167 -7.08 7.21 15.88
C ASP A 167 -5.74 7.92 16.03
N LEU A 168 -4.68 7.28 15.56
CA LEU A 168 -3.31 7.77 15.62
C LEU A 168 -2.80 8.20 14.25
N LEU A 169 -3.66 8.23 13.22
CA LEU A 169 -3.31 8.80 11.93
C LEU A 169 -3.43 10.32 11.97
N LYS A 170 -2.37 10.99 11.55
CA LYS A 170 -2.39 12.42 11.24
C LYS A 170 -1.98 12.64 9.79
N LEU A 171 -2.76 13.47 9.09
CA LEU A 171 -2.69 13.69 7.66
C LEU A 171 -2.52 15.19 7.39
N SER A 172 -1.71 15.56 6.40
CA SER A 172 -1.65 16.94 5.93
C SER A 172 -1.52 17.01 4.42
N TYR A 173 -2.08 18.06 3.82
CA TYR A 173 -1.97 18.39 2.40
C TYR A 173 -1.60 19.86 2.26
N ASP A 174 -0.51 20.15 1.53
CA ASP A 174 0.06 21.48 1.35
C ASP A 174 0.23 22.28 2.65
N GLY A 175 0.70 21.58 3.69
CA GLY A 175 0.93 22.14 5.02
C GLY A 175 -0.31 22.35 5.87
N MET A 176 -1.51 22.06 5.34
CA MET A 176 -2.76 22.11 6.10
C MET A 176 -3.14 20.73 6.63
N GLU A 177 -3.47 20.64 7.91
CA GLU A 177 -3.94 19.40 8.54
C GLU A 177 -5.30 18.98 7.95
N LEU A 178 -5.43 17.69 7.62
CA LEU A 178 -6.64 17.12 7.06
C LEU A 178 -7.43 16.38 8.13
N GLU A 179 -8.65 16.83 8.37
CA GLU A 179 -9.63 16.12 9.18
C GLU A 179 -10.56 15.32 8.27
N ILE A 180 -10.32 14.01 8.18
CA ILE A 180 -11.22 13.08 7.51
C ILE A 180 -12.09 12.41 8.57
N PRO A 181 -13.43 12.52 8.50
CA PRO A 181 -14.34 11.95 9.49
C PRO A 181 -14.01 10.50 9.80
N GLU A 182 -13.94 10.14 11.07
CA GLU A 182 -13.81 8.75 11.49
C GLU A 182 -14.98 7.93 10.94
N GLY A 183 -14.68 6.73 10.46
CA GLY A 183 -15.67 5.87 9.82
C GLY A 183 -15.12 5.19 8.58
N TYR A 184 -15.50 3.93 8.42
CA TYR A 184 -15.15 3.13 7.28
C TYR A 184 -15.74 3.73 5.98
N SER A 185 -14.92 3.83 4.93
CA SER A 185 -15.24 4.49 3.63
C SER A 185 -15.42 6.00 3.66
N SER A 186 -14.97 6.71 4.71
CA SER A 186 -14.85 8.17 4.62
C SER A 186 -13.80 8.54 3.57
N VAL A 187 -14.19 9.37 2.61
CA VAL A 187 -13.33 9.79 1.49
C VAL A 187 -13.11 11.29 1.55
N TRP A 188 -11.87 11.69 1.29
CA TRP A 188 -11.48 13.06 1.00
C TRP A 188 -10.74 13.10 -0.33
N GLN A 189 -10.94 14.18 -1.10
CA GLN A 189 -10.26 14.40 -2.37
C GLN A 189 -9.87 15.87 -2.46
N SER A 190 -8.68 16.14 -3.00
CA SER A 190 -8.23 17.50 -3.26
C SER A 190 -9.11 18.19 -4.32
N THR A 191 -9.17 19.51 -4.28
CA THR A 191 -10.05 20.31 -5.17
C THR A 191 -9.71 20.16 -6.65
N ASP A 192 -8.44 19.91 -6.96
CA ASP A 192 -7.90 19.65 -8.29
C ASP A 192 -7.89 18.17 -8.67
N ASN A 193 -8.34 17.28 -7.78
CA ASN A 193 -8.27 15.83 -7.89
C ASN A 193 -6.84 15.26 -7.99
N ALA A 194 -5.81 16.02 -7.60
CA ALA A 194 -4.42 15.56 -7.59
C ALA A 194 -4.15 14.41 -6.60
N ILE A 195 -4.92 14.33 -5.51
CA ILE A 195 -4.79 13.27 -4.51
C ILE A 195 -6.14 12.94 -3.86
N GLY A 196 -6.35 11.66 -3.56
CA GLY A 196 -7.49 11.16 -2.80
C GLY A 196 -7.05 10.36 -1.59
N VAL A 197 -7.84 10.39 -0.52
CA VAL A 197 -7.63 9.61 0.70
C VAL A 197 -8.94 8.94 1.09
N GLU A 198 -8.92 7.62 1.24
CA GLU A 198 -10.04 6.81 1.72
C GLU A 198 -9.67 6.14 3.05
N ARG A 199 -10.50 6.28 4.09
CA ARG A 199 -10.38 5.47 5.30
C ARG A 199 -10.77 4.01 5.00
N THR A 200 -9.82 3.10 5.22
CA THR A 200 -9.99 1.66 4.97
C THR A 200 -10.37 0.87 6.22
N SER A 201 -10.48 1.56 7.34
CA SER A 201 -10.95 1.07 8.64
C SER A 201 -11.63 2.24 9.36
N ASN A 202 -12.29 2.01 10.49
CA ASN A 202 -12.82 3.11 11.30
C ASN A 202 -11.70 4.06 11.76
N LYS A 203 -10.56 3.48 12.15
CA LYS A 203 -9.37 4.16 12.69
C LYS A 203 -8.10 3.52 12.15
N ASN A 204 -7.01 4.28 12.16
CA ASN A 204 -5.65 3.78 11.94
C ASN A 204 -5.35 3.16 10.57
N SER A 205 -6.25 3.21 9.58
CA SER A 205 -5.95 2.69 8.24
C SER A 205 -6.52 3.58 7.14
N ALA A 206 -5.71 3.84 6.11
CA ALA A 206 -6.12 4.63 4.96
C ALA A 206 -5.48 4.11 3.66
N LEU A 207 -6.13 4.43 2.54
CA LEU A 207 -5.61 4.28 1.19
C LEU A 207 -5.46 5.68 0.60
N ILE A 208 -4.24 6.01 0.21
CA ILE A 208 -3.89 7.26 -0.45
C ILE A 208 -3.70 6.96 -1.94
N THR A 209 -4.34 7.74 -2.80
CA THR A 209 -4.31 7.55 -4.25
C THR A 209 -3.85 8.83 -4.93
N ILE A 210 -2.73 8.75 -5.64
CA ILE A 210 -2.29 9.76 -6.60
C ILE A 210 -2.65 9.20 -7.99
N PRO A 211 -3.63 9.79 -8.69
CA PRO A 211 -4.13 9.25 -9.96
C PRO A 211 -3.01 8.95 -10.94
N GLU A 212 -3.07 7.76 -11.56
CA GLU A 212 -2.11 7.27 -12.58
C GLU A 212 -0.64 7.14 -12.11
N VAL A 213 -0.32 7.51 -10.86
CA VAL A 213 1.03 7.50 -10.31
C VAL A 213 1.20 6.37 -9.30
N ALA A 214 0.41 6.38 -8.21
CA ALA A 214 0.56 5.42 -7.12
C ALA A 214 -0.69 5.27 -6.24
N GLU A 215 -0.84 4.08 -5.68
CA GLU A 215 -1.70 3.76 -4.54
C GLU A 215 -0.83 3.41 -3.33
N ILE A 216 -1.13 3.96 -2.16
CA ILE A 216 -0.35 3.77 -0.94
C ILE A 216 -1.31 3.42 0.19
N SER A 217 -1.31 2.15 0.59
CA SER A 217 -2.08 1.70 1.74
C SER A 217 -1.23 1.82 2.99
N VAL A 218 -1.78 2.41 4.04
CA VAL A 218 -1.12 2.60 5.34
C VAL A 218 -1.97 2.03 6.48
N ASN A 219 -1.32 1.49 7.50
CA ASN A 219 -1.95 1.01 8.73
C ASN A 219 -1.04 1.31 9.92
N VAL A 220 -1.58 1.98 10.95
CA VAL A 220 -0.84 2.21 12.19
C VAL A 220 -0.93 0.96 13.06
N VAL A 221 0.21 0.51 13.57
CA VAL A 221 0.32 -0.63 14.49
C VAL A 221 1.30 -0.31 15.63
N PRO A 222 1.14 -0.92 16.80
CA PRO A 222 2.13 -0.83 17.87
C PRO A 222 3.22 -1.90 17.67
N VAL A 223 4.32 -1.77 18.40
CA VAL A 223 5.16 -2.95 18.69
C VAL A 223 4.45 -3.78 19.75
N THR A 224 4.11 -5.03 19.44
CA THR A 224 3.39 -5.87 20.40
C THR A 224 4.32 -6.42 21.48
N LYS A 225 3.75 -6.83 22.62
CA LYS A 225 4.52 -7.50 23.69
C LYS A 225 5.20 -8.78 23.20
N GLU A 226 4.57 -9.47 22.26
CA GLU A 226 5.13 -10.70 21.70
C GLU A 226 6.30 -10.39 20.77
N ASP A 227 6.20 -9.35 19.92
CA ASP A 227 7.31 -8.90 19.08
C ASP A 227 8.49 -8.44 19.95
N ASP A 228 8.22 -7.64 20.98
CA ASP A 228 9.23 -7.19 21.94
C ASP A 228 9.92 -8.37 22.64
N ARG A 229 9.16 -9.40 23.03
CA ARG A 229 9.70 -10.62 23.66
C ARG A 229 10.56 -11.44 22.70
N ILE A 230 10.10 -11.63 21.44
CA ILE A 230 10.80 -12.44 20.43
C ILE A 230 12.10 -11.75 19.99
N HIS A 231 12.05 -10.44 19.74
CA HIS A 231 13.16 -9.69 19.19
C HIS A 231 14.01 -8.97 20.25
N ASN A 232 13.58 -9.01 21.51
CA ASN A 232 14.20 -8.32 22.64
C ASN A 232 14.41 -6.83 22.33
N TYR A 233 13.34 -6.15 21.88
CA TYR A 233 13.41 -4.72 21.57
C TYR A 233 13.64 -3.87 22.82
N GLN A 234 13.18 -4.35 23.99
CA GLN A 234 13.20 -3.66 25.28
C GLN A 234 12.36 -2.38 25.22
N ILE A 235 11.15 -2.49 24.67
CA ILE A 235 10.21 -1.36 24.56
C ILE A 235 9.91 -0.79 25.96
N PRO A 236 10.13 0.51 26.20
CA PRO A 236 9.83 1.14 27.48
C PRO A 236 8.32 1.22 27.73
N SER A 237 7.92 1.33 28.99
CA SER A 237 6.49 1.34 29.38
C SER A 237 5.75 2.63 29.00
N ASP A 238 6.46 3.68 28.61
CA ASP A 238 5.91 5.01 28.32
C ASP A 238 5.70 5.28 26.81
N ASP A 239 5.94 4.28 25.95
CA ASP A 239 5.80 4.39 24.51
C ASP A 239 5.47 3.02 23.88
N CYS A 240 4.40 2.91 23.11
CA CYS A 240 4.03 1.68 22.40
C CYS A 240 4.69 1.57 21.00
N PHE A 241 5.47 2.57 20.60
CA PHE A 241 6.14 2.63 19.30
C PHE A 241 5.15 2.47 18.15
N ALA A 242 4.06 3.23 18.17
CA ALA A 242 3.11 3.29 17.07
C ALA A 242 3.83 3.69 15.76
N HIS A 243 3.67 2.88 14.72
CA HIS A 243 4.36 3.03 13.43
C HIS A 243 3.49 2.57 12.27
N LEU A 244 3.92 2.87 11.05
CA LEU A 244 3.23 2.57 9.81
C LEU A 244 3.71 1.23 9.23
N GLU A 245 2.75 0.36 8.95
CA GLU A 245 2.86 -0.64 7.89
C GLU A 245 2.37 -0.01 6.59
N VAL A 246 3.13 -0.21 5.51
CA VAL A 246 2.88 0.43 4.22
C VAL A 246 2.91 -0.58 3.10
N GLN A 247 2.00 -0.44 2.15
CA GLN A 247 2.04 -1.15 0.87
C GLN A 247 1.92 -0.13 -0.25
N PHE A 248 3.01 0.02 -1.01
CA PHE A 248 3.06 0.85 -2.20
C PHE A 248 2.66 0.05 -3.43
N ARG A 249 1.91 0.69 -4.32
CA ARG A 249 1.62 0.16 -5.64
C ARG A 249 1.82 1.29 -6.64
N PHE A 250 2.77 1.11 -7.55
CA PHE A 250 3.13 2.14 -8.51
C PHE A 250 2.60 1.82 -9.90
N PHE A 251 2.18 2.85 -10.63
CA PHE A 251 1.68 2.74 -12.00
C PHE A 251 2.51 3.58 -12.98
N GLY A 252 3.17 4.63 -12.48
CA GLY A 252 3.77 5.68 -13.29
C GLY A 252 5.28 5.84 -13.16
N LEU A 253 6.03 4.87 -12.61
CA LEU A 253 7.49 5.04 -12.45
C LEU A 253 8.22 4.93 -13.78
N SER A 254 9.22 5.79 -13.96
CA SER A 254 10.19 5.75 -15.04
C SER A 254 11.18 4.60 -14.87
N SER A 255 11.91 4.28 -15.94
CA SER A 255 13.01 3.30 -15.88
C SER A 255 14.21 3.77 -15.05
N LYS A 256 14.27 5.05 -14.67
CA LYS A 256 15.38 5.67 -13.93
C LYS A 256 15.06 5.92 -12.46
N VAL A 257 13.88 5.49 -11.98
CA VAL A 257 13.43 5.69 -10.61
C VAL A 257 14.48 5.31 -9.57
N GLU A 258 14.78 6.21 -8.65
CA GLU A 258 15.76 6.04 -7.58
C GLU A 258 15.07 5.91 -6.21
N GLY A 259 15.86 5.76 -5.15
CA GLY A 259 15.40 5.60 -3.77
C GLY A 259 15.69 4.22 -3.19
N VAL A 260 15.53 4.07 -1.88
CA VAL A 260 15.78 2.79 -1.19
C VAL A 260 14.95 1.65 -1.79
N LEU A 261 13.65 1.89 -2.00
CA LEU A 261 12.71 0.96 -2.61
C LEU A 261 12.63 1.19 -4.13
N GLY A 262 12.59 2.45 -4.58
CA GLY A 262 12.37 2.80 -5.98
C GLY A 262 13.35 2.15 -6.95
N LYS A 263 14.65 2.12 -6.62
CA LYS A 263 15.66 1.48 -7.48
C LYS A 263 15.38 0.01 -7.81
N THR A 264 14.65 -0.70 -6.95
CA THR A 264 14.27 -2.12 -7.18
C THR A 264 13.24 -2.32 -8.29
N TYR A 265 12.65 -1.23 -8.78
CA TYR A 265 11.73 -1.21 -9.92
C TYR A 265 12.45 -0.95 -11.26
N GLN A 266 13.73 -0.56 -11.24
CA GLN A 266 14.47 -0.34 -12.49
C GLN A 266 14.65 -1.67 -13.26
N PRO A 267 14.50 -1.68 -14.60
CA PRO A 267 14.59 -2.91 -15.40
C PRO A 267 15.93 -3.65 -15.31
N ASP A 268 17.03 -2.92 -15.09
CA ASP A 268 18.41 -3.42 -15.02
C ASP A 268 18.93 -3.52 -13.57
N PHE A 269 18.07 -3.31 -12.57
CA PHE A 269 18.46 -3.43 -11.18
C PHE A 269 18.87 -4.86 -10.84
N VAL A 270 20.12 -5.01 -10.41
CA VAL A 270 20.64 -6.26 -9.87
C VAL A 270 20.63 -6.17 -8.35
N ASN A 271 19.71 -6.90 -7.71
CA ASN A 271 19.55 -6.85 -6.28
C ASN A 271 20.78 -7.45 -5.55
N PRO A 272 21.49 -6.67 -4.72
CA PRO A 272 22.62 -7.19 -3.94
C PRO A 272 22.17 -8.11 -2.79
N ALA A 273 20.90 -8.05 -2.38
CA ALA A 273 20.33 -8.94 -1.37
C ALA A 273 20.25 -10.36 -1.95
N LYS A 274 21.05 -11.27 -1.39
CA LYS A 274 21.07 -12.67 -1.82
C LYS A 274 19.85 -13.43 -1.28
N PRO A 275 19.06 -14.10 -2.13
CA PRO A 275 18.01 -15.00 -1.67
C PRO A 275 18.57 -16.06 -0.70
N GLY A 276 17.84 -16.34 0.38
CA GLY A 276 18.23 -17.33 1.40
C GLY A 276 19.18 -16.82 2.48
N VAL A 277 19.71 -15.60 2.38
CA VAL A 277 20.38 -14.93 3.51
C VAL A 277 19.31 -14.42 4.47
N ALA A 278 19.43 -14.75 5.75
CA ALA A 278 18.54 -14.20 6.77
C ALA A 278 18.77 -12.69 6.89
N MET A 279 17.69 -11.91 6.79
CA MET A 279 17.69 -10.45 6.97
C MET A 279 18.72 -9.72 6.09
N PRO A 280 18.65 -9.82 4.74
CA PRO A 280 19.66 -9.20 3.89
C PRO A 280 19.45 -7.68 3.91
N VAL A 281 20.43 -6.97 4.49
CA VAL A 281 20.37 -5.51 4.62
C VAL A 281 20.86 -4.86 3.34
N MET A 282 20.04 -3.99 2.78
CA MET A 282 20.38 -3.16 1.65
C MET A 282 20.80 -1.78 2.16
N GLY A 283 22.00 -1.33 1.79
CA GLY A 283 22.45 0.02 2.11
C GLY A 283 21.75 1.08 1.26
N GLY A 284 22.00 2.34 1.63
CA GLY A 284 21.48 3.50 0.91
C GLY A 284 21.41 4.77 1.75
N GLU A 285 21.76 4.68 3.02
CA GLU A 285 21.66 5.73 4.03
C GLU A 285 22.39 7.00 3.56
N ASP A 286 23.62 6.90 3.07
CA ASP A 286 24.39 8.06 2.62
C ASP A 286 23.92 8.66 1.28
N LYS A 287 23.17 7.88 0.49
CA LYS A 287 22.68 8.29 -0.85
C LYS A 287 21.29 8.92 -0.77
N TYR A 288 20.42 8.37 0.07
CA TYR A 288 18.99 8.71 0.10
C TYR A 288 18.54 9.49 1.33
N ARG A 289 19.45 9.84 2.25
CA ARG A 289 19.11 10.72 3.38
C ARG A 289 18.65 12.09 2.89
N THR A 290 17.51 12.55 3.42
CA THR A 290 16.98 13.91 3.22
C THR A 290 17.07 14.72 4.52
N THR A 291 17.00 16.05 4.43
CA THR A 291 17.03 16.90 5.64
C THR A 291 15.73 16.85 6.43
N SER A 292 14.59 16.76 5.73
CA SER A 292 13.27 16.69 6.33
C SER A 292 12.36 15.72 5.57
N LEU A 293 11.17 15.46 6.14
CA LEU A 293 10.15 14.62 5.54
C LEU A 293 9.69 15.13 4.17
N LEU A 294 9.63 16.45 3.98
CA LEU A 294 9.17 17.11 2.75
C LEU A 294 10.32 17.79 2.00
N SER A 295 11.57 17.39 2.23
CA SER A 295 12.72 17.88 1.45
C SER A 295 13.03 16.97 0.27
N THR A 296 13.56 17.55 -0.80
CA THR A 296 14.00 16.84 -2.02
C THR A 296 15.50 16.58 -2.05
N ASP A 297 16.22 16.98 -0.99
CA ASP A 297 17.67 17.06 -0.94
C ASP A 297 18.33 15.73 -0.53
N CYS A 298 18.46 14.82 -1.49
CA CYS A 298 19.32 13.66 -1.34
C CYS A 298 20.26 13.46 -2.54
N LYS A 299 21.39 12.79 -2.33
CA LYS A 299 22.43 12.62 -3.38
C LYS A 299 21.93 11.81 -4.59
N GLY A 300 20.97 10.90 -4.36
CA GLY A 300 20.36 10.08 -5.40
C GLY A 300 18.97 10.53 -5.83
N CYS A 301 18.46 11.64 -5.29
CA CYS A 301 17.11 12.11 -5.59
C CYS A 301 17.11 12.83 -6.93
N MET A 302 16.06 12.62 -7.72
CA MET A 302 15.90 13.20 -9.05
C MET A 302 14.58 13.93 -9.24
N PHE A 303 13.74 13.98 -8.22
CA PHE A 303 12.49 14.72 -8.25
C PHE A 303 12.72 16.20 -8.53
N SER A 304 11.92 16.73 -9.46
CA SER A 304 11.82 18.15 -9.71
C SER A 304 10.34 18.50 -9.76
N SER A 305 9.94 19.54 -9.05
CA SER A 305 8.57 20.04 -9.17
C SER A 305 8.26 20.42 -10.61
N ALA A 306 7.01 20.28 -11.02
CA ALA A 306 6.55 20.42 -12.41
C ALA A 306 6.86 21.78 -13.09
N GLY A 307 7.48 22.73 -12.40
CA GLY A 307 8.06 23.94 -12.99
C GLY A 307 9.38 23.75 -13.76
N LEU A 308 9.91 22.52 -13.89
CA LEU A 308 11.24 22.25 -14.48
C LEU A 308 11.33 21.14 -15.55
N LEU A 309 10.23 20.46 -15.91
CA LEU A 309 10.30 19.31 -16.84
C LEU A 309 10.00 19.68 -18.31
N ASN A 310 10.98 19.46 -19.19
CA ASN A 310 10.81 19.34 -20.64
C ASN A 310 10.33 17.92 -20.99
N ALA A 311 9.36 17.83 -21.91
CA ALA A 311 8.50 16.67 -22.14
C ALA A 311 9.07 15.53 -23.01
N GLU A 312 10.32 15.07 -22.80
CA GLU A 312 10.95 14.09 -23.72
C GLU A 312 11.43 12.75 -23.15
N ASP A 313 11.24 12.39 -21.86
CA ASP A 313 11.86 11.15 -21.32
C ASP A 313 10.91 10.19 -20.56
N SER A 314 9.63 10.14 -20.94
CA SER A 314 8.61 9.36 -20.23
C SER A 314 8.41 7.94 -20.82
N LEU A 315 9.41 7.06 -20.68
CA LEU A 315 9.15 5.61 -20.78
C LEU A 315 8.54 5.13 -19.46
N VAL A 316 7.23 5.35 -19.32
CA VAL A 316 6.44 4.93 -18.15
C VAL A 316 6.26 3.41 -18.18
N MET A 317 6.69 2.74 -17.12
CA MET A 317 6.59 1.28 -17.00
C MET A 317 5.32 0.89 -16.23
N ASN A 318 4.53 -0.03 -16.78
CA ASN A 318 3.33 -0.52 -16.12
C ASN A 318 3.66 -1.70 -15.19
N TYR A 319 3.68 -1.45 -13.88
CA TYR A 319 3.93 -2.48 -12.85
C TYR A 319 2.60 -3.12 -12.43
N GLY A 320 2.12 -4.07 -13.22
CA GLY A 320 1.09 -5.01 -12.78
C GLY A 320 1.65 -5.92 -11.70
N SER A 321 0.86 -6.23 -10.66
CA SER A 321 1.24 -7.21 -9.62
C SER A 321 1.74 -8.50 -10.28
N LEU A 322 3.01 -8.85 -10.06
CA LEU A 322 3.62 -10.07 -10.57
C LEU A 322 2.95 -11.29 -9.92
N ASP A 323 2.07 -11.95 -10.66
CA ASP A 323 1.44 -13.20 -10.26
C ASP A 323 2.23 -14.38 -10.86
N CYS A 324 3.08 -15.00 -10.03
CA CYS A 324 3.92 -16.13 -10.43
C CYS A 324 3.19 -17.49 -10.34
N THR A 325 1.86 -17.54 -10.35
CA THR A 325 1.10 -18.81 -10.35
C THR A 325 0.93 -19.44 -11.74
N GLY A 326 1.27 -18.72 -12.83
CA GLY A 326 1.20 -19.20 -14.21
C GLY A 326 2.47 -19.88 -14.70
N GLY A 327 2.36 -21.13 -15.17
CA GLY A 327 3.46 -21.88 -15.78
C GLY A 327 3.99 -21.23 -17.07
N SER A 328 5.31 -21.30 -17.25
CA SER A 328 6.08 -20.57 -18.25
C SER A 328 5.77 -20.98 -19.69
N SER A 329 5.31 -20.05 -20.54
CA SER A 329 5.43 -20.18 -21.99
C SER A 329 5.83 -18.87 -22.67
N SER A 330 7.04 -18.92 -23.25
CA SER A 330 7.61 -18.06 -24.30
C SER A 330 7.59 -16.53 -24.12
N GLY A 331 8.71 -15.98 -23.67
CA GLY A 331 9.11 -14.59 -23.85
C GLY A 331 10.40 -14.31 -23.07
N ASN A 332 11.34 -13.54 -23.63
CA ASN A 332 12.48 -13.03 -22.88
C ASN A 332 11.95 -11.95 -21.91
N GLY A 333 11.47 -12.41 -20.75
CA GLY A 333 10.90 -11.62 -19.68
C GLY A 333 10.98 -12.41 -18.37
N ILE A 334 11.16 -11.69 -17.26
CA ILE A 334 11.34 -12.12 -15.87
C ILE A 334 10.93 -13.59 -15.61
N VAL A 335 11.93 -14.42 -15.31
CA VAL A 335 11.73 -15.84 -14.95
C VAL A 335 11.42 -15.93 -13.46
N CYS A 336 10.15 -16.18 -13.11
CA CYS A 336 9.81 -16.62 -11.74
C CYS A 336 10.44 -18.01 -11.51
N ARG A 337 11.50 -18.10 -10.69
CA ARG A 337 12.03 -19.38 -10.23
C ARG A 337 11.25 -19.85 -9.01
N LYS A 338 10.84 -21.12 -9.01
CA LYS A 338 10.29 -21.82 -7.84
C LYS A 338 11.28 -21.84 -6.69
#